data_AF-A0A831PJQ4-F1
#
_entry.id   AF-A0A831PJQ4-F1
#
_cell.length_a   1.000
_cell.length_b   1.000
_cell.length_c   1.000
_cell.angle_alpha   90.00
_cell.angle_beta   90.00
_cell.angle_gamma   90.00
#
_symmetry.space_group_name_H-M   'P 1'
#
loop_
_entity.id
_entity.type
_entity.pdbx_description
1 polymer ?
#
loop_
_entity_poly.entity_id
_entity_poly.type
_entity_poly.pdbx_seq_one_letter_code
_entity_poly.pdbx_strand_id
1 'polypeptide(L)' 'MLNKTSKSKIFILDTNVILHDHTCIYQFQDNDIILPITVLEELDKFKRGNDLINYQAREFVRVLDEIVGDELFNGG' A
#
# COMPACT_ATOMS: atom_id res chain seq x y z
N MET A 1 -19.05 26.75 17.32
CA MET A 1 -18.47 25.44 16.97
C MET A 1 -17.33 25.70 16.01
N LEU A 2 -16.08 25.40 16.38
CA LEU A 2 -14.94 25.55 15.48
C LEU A 2 -15.03 24.43 14.43
N ASN A 3 -15.35 24.80 13.19
CA ASN A 3 -15.14 23.92 12.03
C ASN A 3 -13.63 23.64 11.94
N LYS A 4 -13.20 22.53 12.52
CA LYS A 4 -11.89 21.97 12.18
C LYS A 4 -12.05 21.40 10.78
N THR A 5 -11.85 22.23 9.76
CA THR A 5 -11.58 21.76 8.41
C THR A 5 -10.26 21.00 8.49
N SER A 6 -10.37 19.72 8.85
CA SER A 6 -9.28 18.76 8.82
C SER A 6 -8.81 18.72 7.37
N LYS A 7 -7.74 19.44 7.08
CA LYS A 7 -7.15 19.44 5.74
C LYS A 7 -6.60 18.03 5.53
N SER A 8 -7.20 17.28 4.59
CA SER A 8 -6.67 15.98 4.16
C SER A 8 -5.18 16.14 3.87
N LYS A 9 -4.37 15.25 4.46
CA LYS A 9 -2.95 15.16 4.18
C LYS A 9 -2.73 14.12 3.11
N ILE A 10 -1.66 14.31 2.34
CA ILE A 10 -1.19 13.33 1.38
C ILE A 10 -0.03 12.58 2.03
N PHE A 11 -0.14 11.26 2.08
CA PHE A 11 0.92 10.37 2.51
C PHE A 11 1.48 9.63 1.30
N ILE A 12 2.81 9.61 1.18
CA ILE A 12 3.49 8.82 0.15
C ILE A 12 3.99 7.57 0.86
N LEU A 13 3.51 6.40 0.42
CA LEU A 13 3.94 5.12 0.97
C LEU A 13 5.30 4.72 0.39
N ASP A 14 6.11 4.12 1.25
CA ASP A 14 7.42 3.53 0.94
C ASP A 14 7.33 2.02 1.17
N THR A 15 8.08 1.25 0.39
CA THR A 15 8.24 -0.19 0.51
C THR A 15 8.59 -0.60 1.95
N ASN A 16 9.45 0.13 2.66
CA ASN A 16 9.85 -0.24 4.02
C ASN A 16 8.69 -0.24 5.02
N VAL A 17 7.73 0.68 4.86
CA VAL A 17 6.53 0.73 5.71
C VAL A 17 5.70 -0.52 5.48
N ILE A 18 5.54 -0.91 4.22
CA ILE A 18 4.78 -2.08 3.80
C ILE A 18 5.43 -3.39 4.25
N LEU A 19 6.76 -3.49 4.11
CA LEU A 19 7.51 -4.68 4.56
C LEU A 19 7.50 -4.87 6.07
N HIS A 20 7.25 -3.79 6.83
CA HIS A 20 7.04 -3.86 8.27
C HIS A 20 5.60 -4.28 8.60
N ASP A 21 4.61 -3.78 7.87
CA ASP A 21 3.19 -4.08 8.07
C ASP A 21 2.38 -3.91 6.77
N HIS A 22 1.92 -5.03 6.20
CA HIS A 22 1.09 -5.08 5.00
C HIS A 22 -0.30 -4.47 5.20
N THR A 23 -0.74 -4.23 6.43
CA THR A 23 -2.03 -3.60 6.74
C THR A 23 -1.94 -2.08 6.86
N CYS A 24 -0.76 -1.49 6.62
CA CYS A 24 -0.51 -0.06 6.83
C CYS A 24 -1.49 0.85 6.06
N ILE A 25 -1.95 0.42 4.87
CA ILE A 25 -2.88 1.19 4.02
C ILE A 25 -4.20 1.53 4.74
N TYR A 26 -4.62 0.73 5.72
CA TYR A 26 -5.84 0.95 6.49
C TYR A 26 -5.67 1.91 7.67
N GLN A 27 -4.45 2.39 7.93
CA GLN A 27 -4.12 3.20 9.13
C GLN A 27 -4.18 4.71 8.87
N PHE A 28 -4.51 5.15 7.65
CA PHE A 28 -4.47 6.56 7.25
C PHE A 28 -5.81 7.31 7.38
N GLN A 29 -6.89 6.68 7.86
CA GLN A 29 -8.19 7.32 8.09
C GLN A 29 -8.70 8.06 6.83
N ASP A 30 -9.11 9.32 6.95
CA ASP A 30 -9.64 10.16 5.87
C ASP A 30 -8.54 10.88 5.05
N ASN A 31 -7.31 10.36 5.05
CA ASN A 31 -6.19 10.97 4.33
C ASN A 31 -5.88 10.24 3.02
N ASP A 32 -5.38 10.99 2.05
CA ASP A 32 -5.03 10.47 0.73
C ASP A 32 -3.68 9.74 0.78
N ILE A 33 -3.63 8.56 0.14
CA ILE A 33 -2.42 7.74 0.04
C ILE A 33 -1.97 7.71 -1.42
N ILE A 34 -0.71 8.04 -1.64
CA ILE A 34 -0.03 7.84 -2.92
C ILE A 34 0.92 6.66 -2.79
N LEU A 35 0.72 5.65 -3.63
CA LEU A 35 1.64 4.53 -3.79
C LEU A 35 2.44 4.75 -5.08
N PRO A 36 3.73 5.14 -5.00
CA PRO A 36 4.57 5.25 -6.18
C PRO A 36 4.72 3.90 -6.89
N ILE A 37 4.74 3.90 -8.23
CA ILE A 37 4.95 2.68 -9.03
C ILE A 37 6.25 1.94 -8.67
N THR A 38 7.28 2.67 -8.26
CA THR A 38 8.57 2.12 -7.82
C THR A 38 8.42 1.21 -6.60
N VAL A 39 7.44 1.46 -5.73
CA VAL A 39 7.15 0.60 -4.58
C VAL A 39 6.65 -0.77 -5.04
N LEU A 40 5.82 -0.82 -6.09
CA LEU A 40 5.35 -2.08 -6.66
C LEU A 40 6.50 -2.88 -7.29
N GLU A 41 7.40 -2.22 -8.00
CA GLU A 41 8.60 -2.84 -8.58
C GLU A 41 9.55 -3.41 -7.52
N GLU A 42 9.68 -2.72 -6.38
CA GLU A 42 10.48 -3.18 -5.26
C GLU A 42 9.82 -4.35 -4.53
N LEU A 43 8.52 -4.24 -4.22
CA LEU A 43 7.75 -5.33 -3.60
C LEU A 43 7.82 -6.60 -4.44
N ASP A 44 7.84 -6.50 -5.78
CA ASP A 44 7.98 -7.67 -6.65
C ASP A 44 9.27 -8.46 -6.36
N LYS A 45 10.37 -7.76 -6.08
CA LYS A 45 11.66 -8.36 -5.70
C LYS A 45 11.60 -9.03 -4.33
N PHE A 46 10.83 -8.46 -3.40
CA PHE A 46 10.65 -8.97 -2.05
C PHE A 46 9.66 -10.14 -1.94
N LYS A 47 8.92 -10.52 -2.98
CA LYS A 47 8.01 -11.69 -2.89
C LYS A 47 8.74 -13.04 -2.76
N ARG A 48 10.04 -13.07 -3.08
CA ARG A 48 10.85 -14.30 -3.16
C ARG A 48 11.52 -14.62 -1.83
N GLY A 49 11.17 -15.76 -1.25
CA GLY A 49 11.75 -16.25 0.01
C GLY A 49 10.69 -16.51 1.07
N ASN A 50 11.14 -16.99 2.22
CA ASN A 50 10.26 -17.46 3.30
C ASN A 50 10.34 -16.60 4.58
N ASP A 51 11.15 -15.54 4.58
CA ASP A 51 11.19 -14.61 5.71
C ASP A 51 9.92 -13.77 5.82
N LEU A 52 9.72 -13.17 6.99
CA LEU A 52 8.56 -12.32 7.30
C LEU A 52 8.39 -11.18 6.28
N ILE A 53 9.48 -10.53 5.86
CA ILE A 53 9.43 -9.45 4.85
C ILE A 53 8.83 -9.94 3.53
N ASN A 54 9.09 -11.19 3.14
CA ASN A 54 8.56 -11.74 1.90
C ASN A 54 7.07 -12.08 2.04
N TYR A 55 6.65 -12.51 3.23
CA TYR A 55 5.25 -12.68 3.57
C TYR A 55 4.51 -11.33 3.52
N GLN A 56 5.04 -10.29 4.17
CA GLN A 56 4.47 -8.95 4.17
C GLN A 56 4.30 -8.40 2.75
N ALA A 57 5.33 -8.55 1.90
CA ALA A 57 5.24 -8.15 0.49
C ALA A 57 4.13 -8.87 -0.27
N ARG A 58 3.97 -10.19 -0.08
CA ARG A 58 2.92 -10.98 -0.75
C ARG A 58 1.52 -10.60 -0.28
N GLU A 59 1.32 -10.44 1.02
CA GLU A 59 0.02 -10.07 1.56
C GLU A 59 -0.38 -8.65 1.17
N PHE A 60 0.56 -7.71 1.10
CA PHE A 60 0.26 -6.36 0.64
C PHE A 60 -0.23 -6.35 -0.81
N VAL A 61 0.42 -7.12 -1.70
CA VAL A 61 -0.02 -7.22 -3.10
C VAL A 61 -1.44 -7.81 -3.18
N ARG A 62 -1.76 -8.84 -2.38
CA ARG A 62 -3.12 -9.39 -2.33
C ARG A 62 -4.14 -8.36 -1.86
N VAL A 63 -3.83 -7.63 -0.79
CA VAL A 63 -4.67 -6.53 -0.29
C VAL A 63 -4.88 -5.46 -1.37
N LEU A 64 -3.81 -5.10 -2.09
CA LEU A 64 -3.90 -4.11 -3.15
C LEU A 64 -4.78 -4.60 -4.30
N ASP A 65 -4.63 -5.86 -4.72
CA ASP A 65 -5.46 -6.49 -5.74
C ASP A 65 -6.94 -6.52 -5.32
N GLU A 66 -7.23 -6.81 -4.05
CA GLU A 66 -8.60 -6.77 -3.50
C GLU A 66 -9.21 -5.36 -3.49
N ILE A 67 -8.41 -4.33 -3.19
CA ILE A 67 -8.87 -2.94 -3.15
C ILE A 67 -9.21 -2.43 -4.54
N VAL A 68 -8.40 -2.77 -5.54
CA VAL A 68 -8.56 -2.22 -6.89
C VAL A 68 -9.44 -3.09 -7.79
N GLY A 69 -9.60 -4.37 -7.46
CA GLY A 69 -10.37 -5.31 -8.24
C GLY A 69 -9.81 -5.53 -9.65
N ASP A 70 -10.64 -6.03 -10.56
CA ASP A 70 -10.26 -6.35 -11.95
C ASP A 70 -9.89 -5.11 -12.81
N GLU A 71 -10.05 -3.89 -12.29
CA GLU A 71 -9.85 -2.66 -13.08
C GLU A 71 -8.37 -2.35 -13.39
N LEU A 72 -7.41 -2.81 -12.56
CA LEU A 72 -5.98 -2.55 -12.80
C LEU A 72 -5.36 -3.46 -13.88
N PHE A 73 -5.88 -4.68 -14.05
CA PHE A 73 -5.26 -5.70 -14.90
C PHE A 73 -5.99 -5.92 -16.24
N ASN A 74 -6.99 -5.09 -16.56
CA ASN A 74 -7.65 -5.11 -17.87
C ASN A 74 -6.80 -4.53 -19.02
N GLY A 75 -5.55 -4.11 -18.75
CA GLY A 75 -4.54 -3.83 -19.77
C GLY A 75 -3.39 -4.83 -19.62
N GLY A 76 -3.34 -5.82 -20.51
CA GLY A 76 -2.40 -6.95 -20.47
C GLY A 76 -0.91 -6.58 -20.55
#